data_AF-A0A3N5G785-F1
#
_entry.id   AF-A0A3N5G785-F1
#
_cell.length_a   1.000
_cell.length_b   1.000
_cell.length_c   1.000
_cell.angle_alpha   90.00
_cell.angle_beta   90.00
_cell.angle_gamma   90.00
#
_symmetry.space_group_name_H-M   'P 1'
#
loop_
_entity.id
_entity.type
_entity.pdbx_description
1 polymer ?
#
loop_
_entity_poly.entity_id
_entity_poly.type
_entity_poly.pdbx_seq_one_letter_code
_entity_poly.pdbx_strand_id
1 'polypeptide(L)'
;MIIEHEQDVTRAVVSELERAPDPRFRQIMSAFVRHLHDFAREVRLTEQEFRAAIGYIVRLGRHTTETHNEAVLMAGSLGFSQLIVMLNNGNNGQV
;
A
#
# COMPACT_ATOMS: atom_id res chain seq x y z
N MET A 1 22.66 -7.59 -6.10
CA MET A 1 22.29 -6.64 -7.18
C MET A 1 22.87 -5.29 -6.79
N ILE A 2 23.54 -4.59 -7.70
CA ILE A 2 23.95 -3.19 -7.49
C ILE A 2 22.76 -2.30 -7.89
N ILE A 3 22.47 -1.26 -7.11
CA ILE A 3 21.39 -0.29 -7.36
C ILE A 3 22.03 0.97 -7.94
N GLU A 4 21.74 1.29 -9.19
CA GLU A 4 22.32 2.45 -9.89
C GLU A 4 21.24 3.49 -10.24
N HIS A 5 20.01 3.03 -10.50
CA HIS A 5 18.85 3.85 -10.82
C HIS A 5 17.67 3.57 -9.91
N GLU A 6 16.72 4.51 -9.81
CA GLU A 6 15.51 4.37 -8.99
C GLU A 6 14.66 3.13 -9.36
N GLN A 7 14.72 2.69 -10.62
CA GLN A 7 14.02 1.49 -11.10
C GLN A 7 14.64 0.20 -10.54
N ASP A 8 15.94 0.20 -10.24
CA ASP A 8 16.64 -0.96 -9.71
C ASP A 8 16.14 -1.33 -8.31
N VAL A 9 15.69 -0.34 -7.52
CA VAL A 9 15.10 -0.56 -6.19
C VAL A 9 13.83 -1.40 -6.30
N THR A 10 12.92 -1.03 -7.22
CA THR A 10 11.68 -1.81 -7.45
C THR A 10 12.01 -3.23 -7.87
N ARG A 11 12.97 -3.42 -8.79
CA ARG A 11 13.37 -4.74 -9.28
C ARG A 11 13.95 -5.60 -8.16
N ALA A 12 14.81 -5.03 -7.31
CA ALA A 12 15.40 -5.74 -6.19
C ALA A 12 14.34 -6.22 -5.20
N VAL A 13 13.40 -5.35 -4.80
CA VAL A 13 12.34 -5.72 -3.85
C VAL A 13 11.39 -6.76 -4.43
N VAL A 14 10.96 -6.61 -5.68
CA VAL A 14 10.09 -7.60 -6.34
C VAL A 14 10.78 -8.95 -6.48
N SER A 15 12.09 -8.98 -6.78
CA SER A 15 12.87 -10.22 -6.85
C SER A 15 12.93 -10.97 -5.50
N GLU A 16 13.02 -10.25 -4.37
CA GLU A 16 12.97 -10.91 -3.06
C GLU A 16 11.57 -11.47 -2.76
N LEU A 17 10.51 -10.79 -3.20
CA LEU A 17 9.14 -11.30 -3.04
C LEU A 17 8.90 -12.60 -3.80
N GLU A 18 9.61 -12.87 -4.91
CA GLU A 18 9.50 -14.14 -5.65
C GLU A 18 9.86 -15.36 -4.78
N ARG A 19 10.65 -15.15 -3.72
CA ARG A 19 11.09 -16.21 -2.79
C ARG A 19 10.05 -16.56 -1.73
N ALA A 20 8.98 -15.75 -1.59
CA ALA A 20 7.94 -16.04 -0.61
C ALA A 20 7.16 -17.32 -0.99
N PRO A 21 6.82 -18.19 -0.03
CA PRO A 21 6.24 -19.50 -0.32
C PRO A 21 4.80 -19.42 -0.85
N ASP A 22 3.99 -18.48 -0.36
CA ASP A 22 2.59 -18.31 -0.77
C ASP A 22 2.47 -17.58 -2.12
N PRO A 23 1.98 -18.23 -3.19
CA PRO A 23 1.80 -17.61 -4.50
C PRO A 23 0.87 -16.38 -4.48
N ARG A 24 -0.17 -16.38 -3.63
CA ARG A 24 -1.12 -15.27 -3.57
C ARG A 24 -0.50 -14.06 -2.89
N PHE A 25 0.21 -14.27 -1.79
CA PHE A 25 1.01 -13.23 -1.14
C PHE A 25 2.00 -12.59 -2.12
N ARG A 26 2.74 -13.40 -2.90
CA ARG A 26 3.66 -12.89 -3.94
C ARG A 26 2.95 -11.96 -4.92
N GLN A 27 1.81 -12.40 -5.44
CA GLN A 27 1.05 -11.62 -6.40
C GLN A 27 0.61 -10.27 -5.83
N ILE A 28 0.04 -10.27 -4.62
CA ILE A 28 -0.47 -9.05 -3.96
C ILE A 28 0.69 -8.09 -3.65
N MET A 29 1.74 -8.59 -2.99
CA MET A 29 2.85 -7.74 -2.56
C MET A 29 3.67 -7.19 -3.73
N SER A 30 3.87 -7.98 -4.79
CA SER A 30 4.56 -7.50 -5.98
C SER A 30 3.76 -6.43 -6.73
N ALA A 31 2.43 -6.49 -6.71
CA ALA A 31 1.59 -5.39 -7.24
C ALA A 31 1.66 -4.15 -6.34
N PHE A 32 1.52 -4.34 -5.03
CA PHE A 32 1.59 -3.25 -4.05
C PHE A 32 2.91 -2.46 -4.16
N VAL A 33 4.05 -3.14 -4.16
CA VAL A 33 5.38 -2.50 -4.25
C VAL A 33 5.53 -1.72 -5.56
N ARG A 34 5.11 -2.30 -6.69
CA ARG A 34 5.18 -1.61 -7.99
C ARG A 34 4.39 -0.31 -7.97
N HIS A 35 3.11 -0.37 -7.60
CA HIS A 35 2.24 0.82 -7.57
C HIS A 35 2.70 1.85 -6.53
N LEU A 36 3.20 1.42 -5.37
CA LEU A 36 3.71 2.33 -4.34
C LEU A 36 4.97 3.09 -4.83
N HIS A 37 5.89 2.38 -5.47
CA HIS A 37 7.10 2.99 -6.03
C HIS A 37 6.77 3.88 -7.24
N ASP A 38 5.82 3.49 -8.08
CA ASP A 38 5.36 4.31 -9.21
C ASP A 38 4.70 5.61 -8.71
N PHE A 39 3.85 5.55 -7.69
CA PHE A 39 3.30 6.73 -7.03
C PHE A 39 4.39 7.68 -6.53
N ALA A 40 5.40 7.15 -5.82
CA ALA A 40 6.48 7.97 -5.29
C ALA A 40 7.28 8.67 -6.40
N ARG A 41 7.52 7.99 -7.53
CA ARG A 41 8.18 8.57 -8.71
C ARG A 41 7.30 9.61 -9.42
N GLU A 42 6.02 9.30 -9.61
CA GLU A 42 5.04 10.16 -10.28
C GLU A 42 4.98 11.53 -9.62
N VAL A 43 4.84 11.57 -8.29
CA VAL A 43 4.74 12.83 -7.53
C VAL A 43 6.08 13.42 -7.13
N ARG A 44 7.20 12.72 -7.44
CA ARG A 44 8.55 13.04 -6.94
C ARG A 44 8.57 13.28 -5.43
N LEU A 45 8.06 12.30 -4.68
CA LEU A 45 7.84 12.40 -3.25
C LEU A 45 9.12 12.80 -2.51
N THR A 46 9.05 13.89 -1.75
CA THR A 46 10.22 14.38 -1.00
C THR A 46 10.40 13.66 0.33
N GLU A 47 11.60 13.74 0.91
CA GLU A 47 11.83 13.16 2.24
C GLU A 47 10.98 13.80 3.35
N GLN A 48 10.68 15.10 3.22
CA GLN A 48 9.86 15.82 4.19
C GLN A 48 8.42 15.31 4.15
N GLU A 49 7.85 15.17 2.95
CA GLU A 49 6.50 14.63 2.75
C GLU A 49 6.44 13.17 3.18
N PHE A 50 7.45 12.36 2.85
CA PHE A 50 7.55 10.98 3.32
C PHE A 50 7.54 10.90 4.85
N ARG A 51 8.36 11.70 5.54
CA ARG A 51 8.38 11.77 7.01
C ARG A 51 7.01 12.16 7.58
N ALA A 52 6.33 13.12 6.95
CA ALA A 52 4.98 13.51 7.35
C ALA A 52 3.98 12.34 7.17
N ALA A 53 4.00 11.68 6.01
CA ALA A 53 3.14 10.53 5.67
C ALA A 53 3.32 9.37 6.67
N ILE A 54 4.57 8.99 6.97
CA ILE A 54 4.87 7.99 8.01
C ILE A 54 4.34 8.44 9.38
N GLY A 55 4.47 9.73 9.70
CA GLY A 55 3.89 10.31 10.91
C GLY A 55 2.37 10.13 10.99
N TYR A 56 1.63 10.24 9.88
CA TYR A 56 0.19 9.93 9.86
C TYR A 56 -0.07 8.45 10.12
N ILE A 57 0.65 7.54 9.46
CA ILE A 57 0.49 6.09 9.65
C ILE A 57 0.73 5.70 11.12
N VAL A 58 1.78 6.24 11.73
CA VAL A 58 2.08 6.01 13.16
C VAL A 58 0.95 6.54 14.05
N ARG A 59 0.40 7.73 13.75
CA ARG A 59 -0.73 8.29 14.50
C ARG A 59 -1.97 7.42 14.38
N LEU A 60 -2.31 6.90 13.19
CA LEU A 60 -3.43 5.98 13.01
C LEU A 60 -3.27 4.73 13.88
N GLY A 61 -2.07 4.14 13.89
CA GLY A 61 -1.76 3.00 14.76
C GLY A 61 -1.92 3.32 16.25
N ARG A 62 -1.52 4.51 16.69
CA ARG A 62 -1.66 4.94 18.10
C ARG A 62 -3.09 5.26 18.53
N HIS A 63 -3.95 5.67 17.60
CA HIS A 63 -5.35 6.01 17.90
C HIS A 63 -6.29 4.82 17.68
N THR A 64 -5.81 3.73 17.08
CA THR A 64 -6.57 2.49 16.99
C THR A 64 -6.77 1.88 18.38
N THR A 65 -8.01 1.53 18.69
CA THR A 65 -8.44 0.88 19.93
C THR A 65 -9.22 -0.40 19.61
N GLU A 66 -9.67 -1.13 20.63
CA GLU A 66 -10.47 -2.35 20.45
C GLU A 66 -11.79 -2.12 19.70
N THR A 67 -12.36 -0.92 19.81
CA THR A 67 -13.66 -0.57 19.21
C THR A 67 -13.55 0.36 18.00
N HIS A 68 -12.37 0.95 17.75
CA HIS A 68 -12.15 1.90 16.67
C HIS A 68 -10.85 1.59 15.92
N ASN A 69 -10.96 1.24 14.64
CA ASN A 69 -9.80 0.98 13.78
C ASN A 69 -9.58 2.14 12.81
N GLU A 70 -8.59 2.96 13.11
CA GLU A 70 -8.28 4.18 12.34
C GLU A 70 -7.73 3.86 10.94
N ALA A 71 -7.08 2.71 10.76
CA ALA A 71 -6.62 2.29 9.44
C ALA A 71 -7.81 1.92 8.53
N VAL A 72 -8.84 1.28 9.08
CA VAL A 72 -10.10 1.00 8.36
C VAL A 72 -10.86 2.30 8.08
N LEU A 73 -10.88 3.23 9.04
CA LEU A 73 -11.49 4.54 8.84
C LEU A 73 -10.81 5.30 7.68
N MET A 74 -9.47 5.36 7.67
CA MET A 74 -8.69 5.92 6.57
C MET A 74 -9.01 5.23 5.24
N ALA A 75 -9.08 3.90 5.22
CA ALA A 75 -9.45 3.16 4.01
C ALA A 75 -10.86 3.51 3.50
N GLY A 76 -11.80 3.78 4.42
CA GLY A 76 -13.12 4.31 4.10
C GLY A 76 -13.06 5.71 3.49
N SER A 77 -12.32 6.63 4.11
CA SER A 77 -12.15 8.01 3.60
C SER A 77 -11.48 8.08 2.23
N LEU A 78 -10.56 7.16 1.94
CA LEU A 78 -9.89 7.06 0.64
C LEU A 78 -10.72 6.31 -0.42
N GLY A 79 -11.92 5.83 -0.08
CA GLY A 79 -12.78 5.03 -0.95
C GLY A 79 -12.27 3.59 -1.21
N PHE A 80 -11.17 3.19 -0.57
CA PHE A 80 -10.55 1.88 -0.78
C PHE A 80 -11.44 0.73 -0.30
N SER A 81 -12.12 0.90 0.84
CA SER A 81 -13.07 -0.10 1.34
C SER A 81 -14.20 -0.36 0.35
N GLN A 82 -14.75 0.70 -0.25
CA GLN A 82 -15.82 0.59 -1.25
C GLN A 82 -15.32 -0.08 -2.54
N LEU A 83 -14.12 0.27 -3.00
CA LEU A 83 -13.51 -0.38 -4.17
C LEU A 83 -13.38 -1.89 -3.96
N ILE A 84 -12.92 -2.35 -2.79
CA ILE A 84 -12.81 -3.77 -2.47
C ILE A 84 -14.19 -4.45 -2.47
N VAL A 85 -15.20 -3.81 -1.87
CA VAL A 85 -16.57 -4.34 -1.86
C VAL A 85 -17.09 -4.53 -3.29
N MET A 86 -16.94 -3.53 -4.17
CA MET A 86 -17.39 -3.61 -5.56
C MET A 86 -16.67 -4.72 -6.35
N LEU A 87 -15.36 -4.89 -6.14
CA LEU A 87 -14.57 -5.94 -6.80
C LEU A 87 -15.01 -7.36 -6.44
N ASN A 88 -15.53 -7.57 -5.24
CA ASN A 88 -15.88 -8.91 -4.74
C ASN A 88 -17.39 -9.20 -4.78
N ASN A 89 -18.23 -8.18 -4.70
CA ASN A 89 -19.69 -8.32 -4.60
C ASN A 89 -20.45 -7.77 -5.83
N GLY A 90 -19.74 -7.20 -6.81
CA GLY A 90 -20.31 -6.60 -8.03
C GLY A 90 -21.12 -5.33 -7.78
N ASN A 91 -21.83 -4.85 -8.81
CA ASN A 91 -22.77 -3.70 -8.72
C ASN A 91 -24.01 -3.96 -7.83
N ASN A 92 -24.13 -5.16 -7.24
CA ASN A 92 -25.25 -5.57 -6.41
C ASN A 92 -25.00 -5.38 -4.91
N GLY A 93 -23.79 -4.96 -4.51
CA GLY A 93 -23.45 -4.60 -3.13
C GLY A 93 -23.88 -3.17 -2.78
N GLN A 94 -25.18 -2.87 -2.92
CA GLN A 94 -25.73 -1.60 -2.42
C GLN A 94 -25.51 -1.53 -0.90
N VAL A 95 -25.02 -0.36 -0.47
CA VAL A 95 -24.91 0.05 0.95
C VAL A 95 -26.27 -0.07 1.63
#